data_AF-A0A975NUP4-F1
#
_entry.id   AF-A0A975NUP4-F1
#
_cell.length_a   1.000
_cell.length_b   1.000
_cell.length_c   1.000
_cell.angle_alpha   90.00
_cell.angle_beta   90.00
_cell.angle_gamma   90.00
#
_symmetry.space_group_name_H-M   'P 1'
#
loop_
_entity.id
_entity.type
_entity.pdbx_description
1 polymer ?
#
loop_
_entity_poly.entity_id
_entity_poly.type
_entity_poly.pdbx_seq_one_letter_code
_entity_poly.pdbx_strand_id
1 'polypeptide(L)' 'MIDNSPALSPDEFASLLEVSKGDAQREIPQLHWERLVGLGYAVRRLGELGLTASGVRRLATGQ' A
#
# COMPACT_ATOMS: atom_id res chain seq x y z
N MET A 1 14.22 -16.95 5.28
CA MET A 1 14.39 -15.52 4.96
C MET A 1 13.56 -14.77 5.98
N ILE A 2 14.17 -13.92 6.79
CA ILE A 2 13.42 -13.09 7.74
C ILE A 2 12.64 -12.11 6.87
N ASP A 3 11.30 -12.13 6.96
CA ASP A 3 10.41 -11.12 6.39
C ASP A 3 10.72 -9.77 7.06
N ASN A 4 11.84 -9.16 6.69
CA ASN A 4 12.18 -7.78 7.02
C ASN A 4 11.37 -6.85 6.11
N SER A 5 10.05 -7.07 6.12
CA SER A 5 9.07 -6.19 5.50
C SER A 5 9.16 -4.87 6.24
N PRO A 6 9.67 -3.80 5.61
CA PRO A 6 9.89 -2.53 6.29
C PRO A 6 8.56 -2.06 6.89
N ALA A 7 8.63 -1.62 8.15
CA ALA A 7 7.48 -1.14 8.87
C ALA A 7 6.93 0.12 8.20
N LEU A 8 5.64 0.11 7.91
CA LEU A 8 4.95 1.30 7.43
C LEU A 8 4.70 2.22 8.62
N SER A 9 4.90 3.51 8.41
CA SER A 9 4.43 4.53 9.34
C SER A 9 2.89 4.53 9.36
N PRO A 10 2.23 5.04 10.41
CA PRO A 10 0.76 5.08 10.49
C PRO A 10 0.10 5.74 9.27
N ASP A 11 0.68 6.84 8.75
CA ASP A 11 0.19 7.53 7.55
C ASP A 11 0.36 6.70 6.26
N GLU A 12 1.46 5.96 6.15
CA GLU A 12 1.70 5.07 5.00
C GLU A 12 0.74 3.87 5.06
N PHE A 13 0.45 3.35 6.26
CA PHE A 13 -0.54 2.30 6.47
C PHE A 13 -1.97 2.79 6.16
N ALA A 14 -2.32 4.00 6.58
CA ALA A 14 -3.59 4.63 6.21
C ALA A 14 -3.71 4.81 4.68
N SER A 15 -2.60 5.12 4.01
CA SER A 15 -2.55 5.20 2.55
C SER A 15 -2.73 3.83 1.90
N LEU A 16 -2.14 2.76 2.47
CA LEU A 16 -2.36 1.39 2.00
C LEU A 16 -3.82 0.95 2.18
N LEU A 17 -4.46 1.35 3.29
CA LEU A 17 -5.89 1.18 3.51
C LEU A 17 -6.71 1.93 2.45
N GLU A 18 -6.28 3.12 2.03
CA GLU A 18 -6.94 3.86 0.96
C GLU A 18 -6.84 3.14 -0.39
N VAL A 19 -5.66 2.58 -0.74
CA VAL A 19 -5.49 1.74 -1.95
C VAL A 19 -6.45 0.54 -1.93
N SER A 20 -6.76 -0.02 -0.75
CA SER A 20 -7.69 -1.14 -0.62
C SER A 20 -9.12 -0.82 -1.07
N LYS A 21 -9.48 0.47 -1.15
CA LYS A 21 -10.81 0.93 -1.55
C LYS A 21 -11.02 0.96 -3.06
N GLY A 22 -9.99 0.74 -3.87
CA GLY A 22 -10.09 0.67 -5.33
C GLY A 22 -10.68 1.96 -5.93
N ASP A 23 -11.79 1.85 -6.66
CA ASP A 23 -12.51 3.00 -7.25
C ASP A 23 -12.96 4.06 -6.23
N ALA A 24 -13.11 3.68 -4.95
CA ALA A 24 -13.45 4.60 -3.87
C ALA A 24 -12.21 5.23 -3.19
N GLN A 25 -11.01 5.00 -3.73
CA GLN A 25 -9.78 5.61 -3.21
C GLN A 25 -9.83 7.13 -3.37
N ARG A 26 -9.46 7.83 -2.31
CA ARG A 26 -9.14 9.26 -2.38
C ARG A 26 -7.75 9.47 -2.95
N GLU A 27 -7.41 10.73 -3.19
CA GLU A 27 -6.05 11.10 -3.56
C GLU A 27 -5.05 10.62 -2.49
N ILE A 28 -4.09 9.81 -2.91
CA ILE A 28 -3.00 9.33 -2.07
C ILE A 28 -1.78 10.19 -2.39
N PRO A 29 -1.10 10.79 -1.38
CA PRO A 29 0.09 11.59 -1.60
C PRO A 29 1.14 10.85 -2.43
N GLN A 30 1.81 11.58 -3.33
CA GLN A 30 2.76 10.97 -4.26
C GLN A 30 3.84 10.14 -3.57
N LEU A 31 4.45 10.73 -2.54
CA LEU A 31 5.46 10.09 -1.71
C LEU A 31 4.99 8.75 -1.13
N HIS A 32 3.71 8.64 -0.74
CA HIS A 32 3.17 7.44 -0.11
C HIS A 32 2.94 6.34 -1.14
N TRP A 33 2.28 6.63 -2.27
CA TRP A 33 2.01 5.57 -3.24
C TRP A 33 3.29 5.10 -3.94
N GLU A 34 4.24 5.99 -4.22
CA GLU A 34 5.55 5.60 -4.75
C GLU A 34 6.29 4.66 -3.80
N ARG A 35 6.19 4.94 -2.50
CA ARG A 35 6.78 4.09 -1.47
C ARG A 35 6.06 2.75 -1.34
N LEU A 36 4.73 2.73 -1.31
CA LEU A 36 3.96 1.48 -1.27
C LEU A 36 4.22 0.60 -2.51
N VAL A 37 4.41 1.22 -3.68
CA VAL A 37 4.81 0.53 -4.91
C VAL A 37 6.25 0.02 -4.81
N GLY A 38 7.19 0.85 -4.32
CA GLY A 38 8.59 0.47 -4.12
C GLY A 38 8.78 -0.66 -3.10
N LEU A 39 7.89 -0.76 -2.12
CA LEU A 39 7.83 -1.84 -1.13
C LEU A 39 7.07 -3.07 -1.65
N GLY A 40 6.45 -2.98 -2.82
CA GLY A 40 5.66 -4.06 -3.41
C GLY A 40 4.34 -4.34 -2.68
N TYR A 41 3.82 -3.40 -1.89
CA TYR A 41 2.50 -3.49 -1.26
C TYR A 41 1.37 -3.00 -2.17
N ALA A 42 1.69 -2.06 -3.07
CA ALA A 42 0.77 -1.57 -4.08
C ALA A 42 1.37 -1.76 -5.49
N VAL A 43 0.51 -1.70 -6.50
CA VAL A 43 0.89 -1.69 -7.91
C VAL A 43 0.05 -0.65 -8.63
N ARG A 44 0.67 0.13 -9.53
CA ARG A 44 -0.04 1.07 -10.37
C ARG A 44 -0.38 0.41 -11.72
N ARG A 45 -1.66 0.32 -12.06
CA ARG A 45 -2.15 -0.26 -13.33
C ARG A 45 -3.16 0.70 -13.96
N LEU A 46 -2.95 1.03 -15.24
CA LEU A 46 -3.86 1.92 -16.01
C LEU A 46 -4.12 3.29 -15.35
N GLY A 47 -3.19 3.78 -14.53
CA GLY A 47 -3.32 5.04 -13.81
C GLY A 47 -3.82 4.91 -12.37
N GLU A 48 -4.36 3.76 -11.99
CA GLU A 48 -4.94 3.48 -10.68
C GLU A 48 -3.99 2.68 -9.79
N LEU A 49 -4.08 2.89 -8.48
CA LEU A 49 -3.37 2.09 -7.50
C LEU A 49 -4.24 0.91 -7.07
N GLY A 50 -3.64 -0.28 -7.05
CA GLY A 50 -4.25 -1.49 -6.52
C GLY A 50 -3.32 -2.20 -5.54
N LEU A 51 -3.88 -3.04 -4.69
CA LEU A 51 -3.10 -3.84 -3.74
C LEU A 51 -2.41 -5.02 -4.42
N THR A 52 -1.23 -5.36 -3.91
CA THR A 52 -0.58 -6.65 -4.19
C THR A 52 -0.96 -7.68 -3.11
N ALA A 53 -0.59 -8.94 -3.32
CA ALA A 53 -0.73 -9.99 -2.31
C ALA A 53 0.00 -9.63 -0.99
N SER A 54 1.16 -8.99 -1.07
CA SER A 54 1.91 -8.52 0.10
C SER A 54 1.19 -7.36 0.80
N GLY A 55 0.60 -6.43 0.05
CA GLY A 55 -0.20 -5.34 0.62
C GLY A 55 -1.46 -5.82 1.34
N VAL A 56 -2.17 -6.80 0.74
CA VAL A 56 -3.33 -7.44 1.38
C VAL A 56 -2.93 -8.12 2.69
N ARG A 57 -1.81 -8.86 2.71
CA ARG A 57 -1.29 -9.47 3.94
C ARG A 57 -0.91 -8.42 4.98
N ARG A 58 -0.26 -7.34 4.56
CA ARG A 58 0.14 -6.24 5.45
C ARG A 58 -1.09 -5.59 6.13
N LEU A 59 -2.15 -5.35 5.36
CA LEU A 59 -3.42 -4.86 5.89
C LEU A 59 -4.06 -5.84 6.87
N ALA A 60 -4.06 -7.14 6.55
CA ALA A 60 -4.61 -8.16 7.43
C ALA A 60 -3.81 -8.31 8.75
N THR A 61 -2.49 -8.07 8.72
CA THR A 61 -1.64 -8.08 9.92
C THR A 61 -1.75 -6.80 10.76
N GLY A 62 -2.20 -5.68 10.19
CA GLY A 62 -2.40 -4.43 10.92
C GLY A 62 -1.13 -3.79 11.51
N GLN A 63 0.05 -4.24 11.05
CA GLN A 63 1.36 -3.81 11.52
C GLN A 63 2.15 -3.22 10.37
#